data_AF-N6XZR3-F1
#
_entry.id   AF-N6XZR3-F1
#
_cell.length_a   1.000
_cell.length_b   1.000
_cell.length_c   1.000
_cell.angle_alpha   90.00
_cell.angle_beta   90.00
_cell.angle_gamma   90.00
#
_symmetry.space_group_name_H-M   'P 1'
#
loop_
_entity.id
_entity.type
_entity.pdbx_description
1 polymer ?
#
loop_
_entity_poly.entity_id
_entity_poly.type
_entity_poly.pdbx_seq_one_letter_code
_entity_poly.pdbx_strand_id
1 'polypeptide(L)'
;MPHPYKYILLLITLVLPYLIVAHRNRFDSSFATALRFALAVAAVWGWLLCTRLIVDHMDARIALTPEQLASIHAGDGARNASALLFGWVPGVLLASISWCVARSWHWLRAII
;
A
#
# COMPACT_ATOMS: atom_id res chain seq x y z
N MET A 1 5.30 -2.89 -22.62
CA MET A 1 6.28 -2.36 -21.64
C MET A 1 5.52 -1.78 -20.47
N PRO A 2 5.89 -2.04 -19.21
CA PRO A 2 5.20 -1.44 -18.06
C PRO A 2 5.31 0.08 -18.11
N HIS A 3 4.17 0.76 -18.02
CA HIS A 3 4.12 2.22 -18.07
C HIS A 3 4.74 2.85 -16.81
N PRO A 4 5.42 4.01 -16.94
CA PRO A 4 6.12 4.67 -15.84
C PRO A 4 5.23 4.96 -14.63
N TYR A 5 3.93 5.21 -14.84
CA TYR A 5 2.98 5.47 -13.75
C TYR A 5 2.83 4.28 -12.79
N LYS A 6 3.02 3.02 -13.25
CA LYS A 6 2.92 1.83 -12.40
C LYS A 6 4.03 1.80 -11.33
N TYR A 7 5.24 2.28 -11.67
CA TYR A 7 6.36 2.37 -10.73
C TYR A 7 6.17 3.46 -9.67
N ILE A 8 5.60 4.61 -10.06
CA ILE A 8 5.29 5.70 -9.13
C ILE A 8 4.28 5.26 -8.07
N LEU A 9 3.21 4.56 -8.48
CA LEU A 9 2.19 4.03 -7.56
C LEU A 9 2.78 3.00 -6.59
N LEU A 10 3.72 2.18 -7.05
CA LEU A 10 4.45 1.20 -6.24
C LEU A 10 5.36 1.88 -5.20
N LEU A 11 6.06 2.94 -5.60
CA LEU A 11 6.90 3.75 -4.72
C LEU A 11 6.09 4.39 -3.58
N ILE A 12 4.91 4.96 -3.90
CA ILE A 12 4.03 5.54 -2.88
C ILE A 12 3.59 4.46 -1.88
N THR A 13 3.27 3.25 -2.36
CA THR A 13 2.87 2.12 -1.51
C THR A 13 3.93 1.79 -0.45
N LEU A 14 5.22 1.92 -0.78
CA LEU A 14 6.33 1.65 0.14
C LEU A 14 6.56 2.77 1.17
N VAL A 15 6.37 4.02 0.77
CA VAL A 15 6.69 5.20 1.61
C VAL A 15 5.56 5.51 2.61
N LEU A 16 4.31 5.29 2.20
CA LEU A 16 3.12 5.65 2.97
C LEU A 16 3.04 5.01 4.38
N PRO A 17 3.29 3.70 4.58
CA PRO A 17 3.27 3.11 5.92
C PRO A 17 4.39 3.67 6.81
N TYR A 18 5.54 3.97 6.22
CA TYR A 18 6.64 4.60 6.96
C TYR A 18 6.27 5.99 7.46
N LEU A 19 5.66 6.83 6.62
CA LEU A 19 5.22 8.15 7.04
C LEU A 19 4.21 8.08 8.20
N ILE A 20 3.26 7.14 8.17
CA ILE A 20 2.24 7.02 9.22
C ILE A 20 2.83 6.51 10.54
N VAL A 21 3.74 5.53 10.48
CA VAL A 21 4.33 4.91 11.69
C VAL A 21 5.45 5.76 12.28
N ALA A 22 6.28 6.38 11.44
CA ALA A 22 7.42 7.19 11.88
C ALA A 22 7.01 8.61 12.33
N HIS A 23 5.94 9.19 11.75
CA HIS A 23 5.53 10.54 12.10
C HIS A 23 5.04 10.63 13.55
N ARG A 24 5.70 11.47 14.35
CA ARG A 24 5.43 11.73 15.77
C ARG A 24 5.58 10.51 16.68
N ASN A 25 6.64 9.76 16.46
CA ASN A 25 7.06 8.67 17.32
C ASN A 25 7.69 9.18 18.65
N ARG A 26 6.85 9.68 19.56
CA ARG A 26 7.15 9.90 20.98
C ARG A 26 6.22 8.95 21.74
N PHE A 27 6.73 7.80 22.20
CA PHE A 27 5.88 6.67 22.62
C PHE A 27 5.80 6.52 24.13
N ASP A 28 4.69 6.96 24.73
CA ASP A 28 4.31 6.62 26.11
C ASP A 28 3.10 5.67 26.21
N SER A 29 2.37 5.40 25.09
CA SER A 29 1.14 4.59 25.13
C SER A 29 1.08 3.50 24.05
N SER A 30 0.87 2.26 24.50
CA SER A 30 0.67 1.08 23.64
C SER A 30 -0.55 1.21 22.73
N PHE A 31 -1.62 1.86 23.20
CA PHE A 31 -2.86 2.04 22.44
C PHE A 31 -2.64 2.95 21.21
N ALA A 32 -1.94 4.07 21.37
CA ALA A 32 -1.64 4.98 20.27
C ALA A 32 -0.77 4.33 19.19
N THR A 33 0.13 3.44 19.60
CA THR A 33 0.99 2.67 18.70
C THR A 33 0.17 1.67 17.87
N ALA A 34 -0.72 0.93 18.52
CA ALA A 34 -1.63 -0.01 17.85
C ALA A 34 -2.57 0.70 16.87
N LEU A 35 -3.12 1.85 17.25
CA LEU A 35 -3.99 2.65 16.37
C LEU A 35 -3.25 3.14 15.12
N ARG A 36 -2.01 3.63 15.26
CA ARG A 36 -1.20 4.05 14.10
C ARG A 36 -0.85 2.90 13.19
N PHE A 37 -0.55 1.73 13.75
CA PHE A 37 -0.32 0.53 12.96
C PHE A 37 -1.58 0.16 12.15
N ALA A 38 -2.74 0.13 12.78
CA ALA A 38 -4.00 -0.15 12.10
C ALA A 38 -4.30 0.88 11.00
N LEU A 39 -4.07 2.17 11.26
CA LEU A 39 -4.20 3.24 10.26
C LEU A 39 -3.20 3.08 9.11
N ALA A 40 -1.96 2.66 9.37
CA ALA A 40 -0.97 2.41 8.33
C ALA A 40 -1.39 1.25 7.41
N VAL A 41 -1.88 0.16 7.99
CA VAL A 41 -2.41 -0.99 7.24
C VAL A 41 -3.62 -0.57 6.40
N ALA A 42 -4.59 0.12 7.01
CA ALA A 42 -5.79 0.59 6.31
C ALA A 42 -5.44 1.56 5.17
N ALA A 43 -4.48 2.46 5.39
CA ALA A 43 -4.06 3.42 4.37
C ALA A 43 -3.33 2.75 3.20
N VAL A 44 -2.43 1.79 3.46
CA VAL A 44 -1.78 1.01 2.39
C VAL A 44 -2.79 0.16 1.63
N TRP A 45 -3.70 -0.48 2.35
CA TRP A 45 -4.76 -1.28 1.74
C TRP A 45 -5.67 -0.44 0.84
N GLY A 46 -6.17 0.69 1.34
CA GLY A 46 -6.96 1.64 0.57
C GLY A 46 -6.19 2.20 -0.62
N TRP A 47 -4.90 2.50 -0.45
CA TRP A 47 -4.03 2.95 -1.54
C TRP A 47 -3.87 1.90 -2.65
N LEU A 48 -3.70 0.62 -2.30
CA LEU A 48 -3.62 -0.48 -3.26
C LEU A 48 -4.92 -0.65 -4.05
N LEU A 49 -6.07 -0.54 -3.37
CA LEU A 49 -7.37 -0.55 -4.03
C LEU A 49 -7.52 0.63 -5.01
N CYS A 50 -7.21 1.85 -4.57
CA CYS A 50 -7.24 3.03 -5.42
C CYS A 50 -6.29 2.90 -6.62
N THR A 51 -5.07 2.42 -6.38
CA THR A 51 -4.06 2.17 -7.43
C THR A 51 -4.59 1.20 -8.48
N ARG A 52 -5.25 0.11 -8.06
CA ARG A 52 -5.85 -0.85 -8.99
C ARG A 52 -6.95 -0.22 -9.83
N LEU A 53 -7.86 0.53 -9.22
CA LEU A 53 -8.91 1.25 -9.96
C LEU A 53 -8.33 2.26 -10.96
N ILE A 54 -7.27 2.98 -10.59
CA ILE A 54 -6.58 3.92 -11.49
C ILE A 54 -5.92 3.18 -12.64
N VAL A 55 -5.22 2.07 -12.38
CA VAL A 55 -4.57 1.25 -13.40
C VAL A 55 -5.60 0.69 -14.37
N ASP A 56 -6.70 0.12 -13.89
CA ASP A 56 -7.76 -0.44 -14.72
C ASP A 56 -8.39 0.65 -15.60
N HIS A 57 -8.65 1.84 -15.03
CA HIS A 57 -9.20 2.98 -15.77
C HIS A 57 -8.22 3.51 -16.84
N MET A 58 -6.92 3.56 -16.53
CA MET A 58 -5.89 4.00 -17.49
C MET A 58 -5.65 2.97 -18.59
N ASP A 59 -5.56 1.68 -18.25
CA ASP A 59 -5.35 0.60 -19.22
C ASP A 59 -6.57 0.50 -20.16
N ALA A 60 -7.80 0.71 -19.67
CA ALA A 60 -9.00 0.80 -20.51
C ALA A 60 -8.99 2.00 -21.48
N ARG A 61 -8.42 3.15 -21.08
CA ARG A 61 -8.28 4.33 -21.95
C ARG A 61 -7.17 4.21 -22.99
N ILE A 62 -6.16 3.38 -22.72
CA ILE A 62 -5.03 3.15 -23.63
C ILE A 62 -5.33 2.01 -24.61
N ALA A 63 -6.32 1.15 -24.32
CA ALA A 63 -6.73 0.07 -25.21
C ALA A 63 -7.16 0.60 -26.59
N LEU A 64 -6.47 0.16 -27.64
CA LEU A 64 -6.71 0.59 -29.02
C LEU A 64 -7.69 -0.33 -29.75
N THR A 65 -7.92 -1.54 -29.23
CA THR A 65 -8.82 -2.53 -29.85
C THR A 65 -9.87 -3.07 -28.86
N PRO A 66 -11.05 -3.49 -29.35
CA PRO A 66 -12.09 -4.10 -28.51
C PRO A 66 -11.63 -5.37 -27.81
N GLU A 67 -10.74 -6.13 -28.45
CA GLU A 67 -10.16 -7.37 -27.91
C GLU A 67 -9.25 -7.09 -26.71
N GLN A 68 -8.48 -6.00 -26.76
CA GLN A 68 -7.67 -5.55 -25.61
C GLN A 68 -8.58 -5.16 -24.44
N LEU A 69 -9.67 -4.45 -24.70
CA LEU A 69 -10.64 -4.07 -23.68
C LEU A 69 -11.31 -5.30 -23.03
N ALA A 70 -11.70 -6.28 -23.85
CA ALA A 70 -12.27 -7.54 -23.37
C ALA A 70 -11.27 -8.33 -22.50
N SER A 71 -9.98 -8.32 -22.87
CA SER A 71 -8.93 -8.99 -22.07
C SER A 71 -8.65 -8.31 -20.73
N ILE A 72 -8.86 -6.99 -20.64
CA ILE A 72 -8.75 -6.23 -19.39
C ILE A 72 -9.90 -6.62 -18.45
N HIS A 73 -11.12 -6.71 -18.96
CA HIS A 73 -12.31 -7.02 -18.15
C HIS A 73 -12.58 -8.51 -17.92
N ALA A 74 -11.96 -9.39 -18.69
CA ALA A 74 -12.10 -10.83 -18.52
C ALA A 74 -11.50 -11.28 -17.18
N GLY A 75 -12.37 -11.66 -16.24
CA GLY A 75 -11.96 -12.17 -14.92
C GLY A 75 -11.78 -11.10 -13.84
N ASP A 76 -12.27 -9.88 -14.07
CA ASP A 76 -12.20 -8.78 -13.10
C ASP A 76 -12.85 -9.13 -11.75
N GLY A 77 -13.97 -9.86 -11.77
CA GLY A 77 -14.68 -10.23 -10.53
C GLY A 77 -13.80 -11.00 -9.55
N ALA A 78 -13.12 -12.06 -10.01
CA ALA A 78 -12.26 -12.89 -9.16
C ALA A 78 -10.96 -12.17 -8.74
N ARG A 79 -10.36 -11.40 -9.66
CA ARG A 79 -9.14 -10.61 -9.37
C ARG A 79 -9.39 -9.46 -8.41
N ASN A 80 -10.54 -8.79 -8.52
CA ASN A 80 -10.91 -7.70 -7.63
C ASN A 80 -11.34 -8.24 -6.26
N ALA A 81 -12.04 -9.38 -6.22
CA ALA A 81 -12.35 -10.08 -4.97
C ALA A 81 -11.07 -10.52 -4.23
N SER A 82 -10.09 -11.08 -4.92
CA SER A 82 -8.81 -11.47 -4.29
C SER A 82 -8.00 -10.26 -3.83
N ALA A 83 -8.00 -9.16 -4.58
CA ALA A 83 -7.38 -7.91 -4.16
C ALA A 83 -8.05 -7.31 -2.90
N LEU A 84 -9.38 -7.39 -2.80
CA LEU A 84 -10.11 -7.00 -1.59
C LEU A 84 -9.78 -7.91 -0.39
N LEU A 85 -9.80 -9.23 -0.61
CA LEU A 85 -9.61 -10.23 0.46
C LEU A 85 -8.17 -10.31 0.96
N PHE A 86 -7.16 -10.11 0.10
CA PHE A 86 -5.75 -10.32 0.44
C PHE A 86 -4.88 -9.07 0.29
N GLY A 87 -5.41 -7.96 -0.24
CA GLY A 87 -4.65 -6.73 -0.44
C GLY A 87 -4.14 -6.07 0.85
N TRP A 88 -4.64 -6.49 2.02
CA TRP A 88 -4.16 -6.02 3.32
C TRP A 88 -2.82 -6.66 3.72
N VAL A 89 -2.48 -7.84 3.16
CA VAL A 89 -1.25 -8.58 3.52
C VAL A 89 0.02 -7.76 3.26
N PRO A 90 0.21 -7.12 2.08
CA PRO A 90 1.33 -6.21 1.88
C PRO A 90 1.34 -5.03 2.87
N GLY A 91 0.16 -4.49 3.20
CA GLY A 91 0.03 -3.41 4.18
C GLY A 91 0.52 -3.81 5.57
N VAL A 92 0.15 -5.00 6.05
CA VAL A 92 0.62 -5.56 7.32
C VAL A 92 2.12 -5.79 7.31
N LEU A 93 2.66 -6.39 6.24
CA LEU A 93 4.11 -6.62 6.10
C LEU A 93 4.89 -5.31 6.15
N LEU A 94 4.49 -4.31 5.34
CA LEU A 94 5.17 -3.02 5.27
C LEU A 94 5.05 -2.22 6.58
N ALA A 95 3.87 -2.21 7.20
CA ALA A 95 3.67 -1.57 8.50
C ALA A 95 4.51 -2.25 9.59
N SER A 96 4.64 -3.57 9.57
CA SER A 96 5.45 -4.34 10.54
C SER A 96 6.94 -4.05 10.40
N ILE A 97 7.45 -4.08 9.16
CA ILE A 97 8.84 -3.72 8.87
C ILE A 97 9.10 -2.28 9.31
N SER A 98 8.22 -1.35 8.93
CA SER A 98 8.36 0.05 9.32
C SER A 98 8.34 0.24 10.84
N TRP A 99 7.51 -0.52 11.56
CA TRP A 99 7.45 -0.45 13.01
C TRP A 99 8.73 -0.97 13.66
N CYS A 100 9.25 -2.11 13.19
CA CYS A 100 10.54 -2.65 13.62
C CYS A 100 11.68 -1.65 13.37
N VAL A 101 11.75 -1.05 12.18
CA VAL A 101 12.77 -0.05 11.82
C VAL A 101 12.66 1.18 12.72
N ALA A 102 11.46 1.73 12.90
CA ALA A 102 11.24 2.90 13.75
C ALA A 102 11.59 2.62 15.22
N ARG A 103 11.29 1.41 15.72
CA ARG A 103 11.64 0.97 17.07
C ARG A 103 13.16 0.86 17.23
N SER A 104 13.84 0.14 16.33
CA SER A 104 15.30 -0.01 16.37
C SER A 104 16.04 1.31 16.26
N TRP A 105 15.56 2.24 15.43
CA TRP A 105 16.10 3.59 15.33
C TRP A 105 15.97 4.39 16.62
N HIS A 106 14.82 4.27 17.31
CA HIS A 106 14.64 4.90 18.62
C HIS A 106 15.60 4.34 19.67
N TRP A 107 15.83 3.02 19.69
CA TRP A 107 16.81 2.40 20.59
C TRP A 107 18.23 2.90 20.31
N LEU A 108 18.64 2.98 19.03
CA LEU A 108 19.94 3.52 18.65
C LEU A 108 20.13 4.97 19.11
N ARG A 109 19.11 5.82 18.95
CA ARG A 109 19.12 7.21 19.45
C ARG A 109 19.17 7.34 20.97
N ALA A 110 18.76 6.32 21.71
CA ALA A 110 18.84 6.34 23.18
C ALA A 110 20.24 5.95 23.71
N ILE A 111 21.08 5.36 22.86
CA ILE A 111 22.43 4.88 23.21
C ILE A 111 23.52 5.92 22.85
N ILE A 112 23.26 6.75 21.82
CA ILE A 112 24.15 7.82 21.34
C ILE A 112 23.81 9.14 22.04
#